data_AF-A0A955YM07-F1
#
_entry.id   AF-A0A955YM07-F1
#
_cell.length_a   1.000
_cell.length_b   1.000
_cell.length_c   1.000
_cell.angle_alpha   90.00
_cell.angle_beta   90.00
_cell.angle_gamma   90.00
#
_symmetry.space_group_name_H-M   'P 1'
#
loop_
_entity.id
_entity.type
_entity.pdbx_description
1 polymer ?
#
loop_
_entity_poly.entity_id
_entity_poly.type
_entity_poly.pdbx_seq_one_letter_code
_entity_poly.pdbx_strand_id
1 'polypeptide(L)'
;MFRVRNPKGKLVDEVEVEGVFDRRARLRSRKRTASGLCLVHWPEGSQQLDVTFRHSDGEASLTVRSDRKDPHRVVEVQLSAPAA
;
A
#
# COMPACT_ATOMS: atom_id res chain seq x y z
N MET A 1 4.75 -5.30 -4.37
CA MET A 1 4.71 -5.62 -2.93
C MET A 1 4.91 -4.34 -2.14
N PHE A 2 4.26 -4.21 -0.98
CA PHE A 2 4.38 -3.04 -0.10
C PHE A 2 4.90 -3.46 1.27
N ARG A 3 5.76 -2.67 1.90
CA ARG A 3 6.15 -2.82 3.30
C ARG A 3 5.69 -1.59 4.07
N VAL A 4 4.78 -1.78 5.02
CA VAL A 4 4.14 -0.67 5.74
C VAL A 4 4.74 -0.51 7.13
N ARG A 5 5.12 0.73 7.47
CA ARG A 5 5.55 1.13 8.81
C ARG A 5 4.63 2.19 9.39
N ASN A 6 4.32 2.09 10.68
CA ASN A 6 3.60 3.12 11.42
C ASN A 6 4.48 4.37 11.60
N PRO A 7 3.95 5.52 12.05
CA PRO A 7 4.71 6.77 12.20
C PRO A 7 5.97 6.67 13.08
N LYS A 8 6.07 5.65 13.94
CA LYS A 8 7.21 5.37 14.81
C LYS A 8 8.29 4.49 14.14
N GLY A 9 8.12 4.15 12.86
CA GLY A 9 9.02 3.30 12.09
C GLY A 9 8.89 1.80 12.37
N LYS A 10 7.86 1.35 13.12
CA LYS A 10 7.61 -0.08 13.37
C LYS A 10 6.78 -0.68 12.24
N LEU A 11 7.05 -1.94 11.90
CA LEU A 11 6.22 -2.68 10.94
C LEU A 11 4.81 -2.85 11.50
N VAL A 12 3.81 -2.66 10.63
CA VAL A 12 2.40 -2.84 10.97
C VAL A 12 2.02 -4.31 10.75
N ASP A 13 1.37 -4.94 11.71
CA ASP A 13 0.94 -6.35 11.66
C ASP A 13 -0.42 -6.54 10.96
N GLU A 14 -1.26 -5.52 10.91
CA GLU A 14 -2.51 -5.49 10.14
C GLU A 14 -2.74 -4.12 9.49
N VAL A 15 -3.04 -4.09 8.19
CA VAL A 15 -3.29 -2.83 7.46
C VAL A 15 -4.52 -2.94 6.56
N GLU A 16 -5.31 -1.89 6.53
CA GLU A 16 -6.37 -1.71 5.52
C GLU A 16 -5.78 -1.08 4.27
N VAL A 17 -6.11 -1.67 3.12
CA VAL A 17 -5.61 -1.25 1.81
C VAL A 17 -6.79 -0.97 0.93
N GLU A 18 -6.84 0.23 0.39
CA GLU A 18 -7.83 0.67 -0.59
C GLU A 18 -7.11 1.25 -1.79
N GLY A 19 -7.52 0.93 -3.00
CA GLY A 19 -6.91 1.52 -4.18
C GLY A 19 -7.73 1.36 -5.43
N VAL A 20 -7.27 2.02 -6.49
CA VAL A 20 -7.89 1.98 -7.82
C VAL A 20 -6.81 1.83 -8.88
N PHE A 21 -6.95 0.82 -9.73
CA PHE A 21 -6.11 0.61 -10.90
C PHE A 21 -6.67 1.38 -12.09
N ASP A 22 -5.88 2.28 -12.68
CA ASP A 22 -6.21 3.08 -13.86
C ASP A 22 -7.61 3.74 -13.82
N ARG A 23 -8.08 4.10 -12.62
CA ARG A 23 -9.46 4.60 -12.36
C ARG A 23 -10.60 3.65 -12.73
N ARG A 24 -10.32 2.35 -12.91
CA ARG A 24 -11.28 1.33 -13.37
C ARG A 24 -11.53 0.25 -12.31
N ALA A 25 -10.51 -0.49 -11.93
CA ALA A 25 -10.65 -1.63 -11.03
C ALA A 25 -10.33 -1.23 -9.59
N ARG A 26 -11.19 -1.60 -8.63
CA ARG A 26 -11.02 -1.24 -7.22
C ARG A 26 -10.38 -2.39 -6.44
N LEU A 27 -9.52 -2.03 -5.50
CA LEU A 27 -8.95 -2.88 -4.48
C LEU A 27 -9.48 -2.39 -3.13
N ARG A 28 -10.04 -3.29 -2.32
CA ARG A 28 -10.30 -3.06 -0.88
C ARG A 28 -10.03 -4.34 -0.13
N SER A 29 -9.12 -4.31 0.83
CA SER A 29 -8.72 -5.50 1.58
C SER A 29 -8.10 -5.11 2.91
N ARG A 30 -8.45 -5.85 3.98
CA ARG A 30 -7.69 -5.83 5.23
C ARG A 30 -6.71 -6.99 5.22
N LYS A 31 -5.43 -6.72 5.46
CA LYS A 31 -4.35 -7.72 5.35
C LYS A 31 -3.55 -7.77 6.63
N ARG A 32 -3.47 -8.97 7.23
CA ARG A 32 -2.45 -9.28 8.22
C ARG A 32 -1.11 -9.50 7.53
N THR A 33 -0.06 -8.90 8.05
CA THR A 33 1.28 -9.00 7.50
C THR A 33 2.21 -9.58 8.57
N ALA A 34 2.67 -10.81 8.35
CA ALA A 34 3.58 -11.48 9.30
C ALA A 34 4.96 -10.80 9.38
N SER A 35 5.26 -9.87 8.47
CA SER A 35 6.56 -9.18 8.33
C SER A 35 6.43 -7.73 7.82
N GLY A 36 5.26 -7.11 7.98
CA GLY A 36 4.98 -5.79 7.38
C GLY A 36 4.69 -5.84 5.87
N LEU A 37 4.80 -7.01 5.22
CA LEU A 37 4.62 -7.18 3.78
C LEU A 37 3.15 -7.37 3.38
N CYS A 38 2.66 -6.43 2.58
CA CYS A 38 1.37 -6.46 1.93
C CYS A 38 1.51 -6.82 0.43
N LEU A 39 0.88 -7.92 0.03
CA LEU A 39 0.77 -8.35 -1.35
C LEU A 39 -0.51 -7.82 -1.98
N VAL A 40 -0.36 -7.16 -3.13
CA VAL A 40 -1.44 -6.68 -3.99
C VAL A 40 -1.28 -7.37 -5.33
N HIS A 41 -2.35 -8.02 -5.80
CA HIS A 41 -2.39 -8.60 -7.13
C HIS A 41 -2.64 -7.48 -8.15
N TRP A 42 -1.76 -7.38 -9.14
CA TRP A 42 -1.85 -6.37 -10.19
C TRP A 42 -2.63 -6.93 -11.38
N PRO A 43 -3.79 -6.36 -11.77
CA PRO A 43 -4.53 -6.82 -12.94
C PRO A 43 -3.70 -6.70 -14.22
N GLU A 44 -3.87 -7.65 -15.14
CA GLU A 44 -3.22 -7.59 -16.45
C GLU A 44 -3.64 -6.32 -17.21
N GLY A 45 -2.69 -5.71 -17.92
CA GLY A 45 -2.90 -4.48 -18.69
C GLY A 45 -2.94 -3.19 -17.86
N SER A 46 -2.99 -3.27 -16.53
CA SER A 46 -3.01 -2.07 -15.68
C SER A 46 -1.66 -1.37 -15.61
N GLN A 47 -1.66 -0.04 -15.65
CA GLN A 47 -0.43 0.78 -15.70
C GLN A 47 -0.17 1.53 -14.39
N GLN A 48 -1.24 1.89 -13.68
CA GLN A 48 -1.17 2.69 -12.47
C GLN A 48 -2.08 2.12 -11.38
N LEU A 49 -1.62 2.21 -10.13
CA LEU A 49 -2.40 1.98 -8.92
C LEU A 49 -2.29 3.22 -8.02
N ASP A 50 -3.42 3.86 -7.75
CA ASP A 50 -3.55 4.85 -6.68
C ASP A 50 -4.05 4.12 -5.42
N VAL A 51 -3.28 4.12 -4.35
CA VAL A 51 -3.54 3.30 -3.15
C VAL A 51 -3.37 4.10 -1.86
N THR A 52 -4.27 3.84 -0.91
CA THR A 52 -4.26 4.34 0.46
C THR A 52 -4.13 3.17 1.43
N PHE A 53 -3.21 3.31 2.38
CA PHE A 53 -3.00 2.40 3.50
C PHE A 53 -3.52 3.07 4.77
N ARG A 54 -4.31 2.35 5.57
CA ARG A 54 -4.81 2.83 6.87
C ARG A 54 -4.55 1.82 7.98
N HIS A 55 -4.18 2.36 9.13
CA HIS A 55 -4.00 1.67 10.39
C HIS A 55 -4.47 2.59 11.51
N SER A 56 -4.71 2.07 12.73
CA SER A 56 -5.11 2.90 13.87
C SER A 56 -4.11 4.04 14.16
N ASP A 57 -2.84 3.80 13.85
CA ASP A 57 -1.75 4.75 14.08
C ASP A 57 -1.56 5.79 12.97
N GLY A 58 -2.25 5.66 11.82
CA GLY A 58 -2.04 6.58 10.71
C GLY A 58 -2.47 6.10 9.33
N GLU A 59 -2.24 6.96 8.33
CA GLU A 59 -2.52 6.67 6.93
C GLU A 59 -1.43 7.17 5.97
N ALA A 60 -1.37 6.59 4.78
CA ALA A 60 -0.54 7.07 3.68
C ALA A 60 -1.21 6.77 2.33
N SER A 61 -1.09 7.71 1.39
CA SER A 61 -1.55 7.52 0.01
C SER A 61 -0.38 7.68 -0.97
N LEU A 62 -0.34 6.86 -2.00
CA LEU A 62 0.68 6.92 -3.05
C LEU A 62 0.17 6.38 -4.38
N THR A 63 0.83 6.82 -5.45
CA THR A 63 0.65 6.29 -6.81
C THR A 63 1.82 5.40 -7.16
N VAL A 64 1.54 4.18 -7.61
CA VAL A 64 2.54 3.24 -8.13
C VAL A 64 2.30 3.03 -9.61
N ARG A 65 3.37 3.07 -10.41
CA ARG A 65 3.33 2.70 -11.82
C ARG A 65 3.96 1.33 -12.05
N SER A 66 3.42 0.59 -13.01
CA SER A 66 3.91 -0.73 -13.41
C SER A 66 5.26 -0.66 -14.13
N ASP A 67 5.56 0.45 -14.82
CA ASP A 67 6.76 0.67 -15.64
C ASP A 67 7.96 1.28 -14.88
N ARG A 68 7.93 1.30 -13.55
CA ARG A 68 9.04 1.78 -12.71
C ARG A 68 10.32 0.95 -12.92
N LYS A 69 11.48 1.55 -12.67
CA LYS A 69 12.84 0.99 -12.87
C LYS A 69 13.12 -0.37 -12.18
N ASP A 70 12.25 -0.84 -11.30
CA ASP A 70 12.27 -2.21 -10.75
C ASP A 70 10.84 -2.56 -10.29
N PRO A 71 10.04 -3.27 -11.10
CA PRO A 71 8.65 -3.58 -10.75
C PRO A 71 8.55 -4.56 -9.58
N HIS A 72 9.56 -5.40 -9.34
CA HIS A 72 9.56 -6.40 -8.28
C HIS A 72 10.02 -5.83 -6.93
N ARG A 73 10.70 -4.68 -6.91
CA ARG A 73 11.12 -4.01 -5.69
C ARG A 73 9.96 -3.76 -4.73
N VAL A 74 10.20 -4.02 -3.45
CA VAL A 74 9.26 -3.67 -2.37
C VAL A 74 9.12 -2.15 -2.29
N VAL A 75 7.88 -1.68 -2.24
CA VAL A 75 7.54 -0.28 -1.98
C VAL A 75 7.49 -0.07 -0.48
N GLU A 76 8.38 0.77 0.04
CA GLU A 76 8.33 1.17 1.44
C GLU A 76 7.26 2.24 1.62
N VAL A 77 6.34 2.02 2.56
CA VAL A 77 5.25 2.94 2.89
C VAL A 77 5.39 3.33 4.35
N GLN A 78 5.50 4.63 4.60
CA GLN A 78 5.58 5.21 5.92
C GLN A 78 4.25 5.92 6.20
N LEU A 79 3.50 5.44 7.19
CA LEU A 79 2.25 6.07 7.60
C LEU A 79 2.56 7.41 8.29
N SER A 80 1.71 8.39 8.02
CA SER A 80 1.67 9.66 8.73
C SER A 80 0.68 9.55 9.88
N ALA A 81 0.98 10.19 11.01
CA ALA A 81 0.05 10.25 12.13
C ALA A 81 -1.28 10.90 11.68
N PRO A 82 -2.43 10.47 12.24
CA PRO A 82 -3.70 11.12 11.94
C PRO A 82 -3.62 12.60 12.29
N ALA A 83 -4.27 13.45 11.49
CA ALA A 83 -4.46 14.85 11.86
C ALA A 83 -5.27 14.90 13.17
N ALA A 84 -4.72 15.61 14.16
CA ALA A 84 -5.35 15.79 15.48
C ALA A 84 -6.60 16.68 15.40
#